data_AF-A0A1D2NLD4-F1
#
_entry.id   AF-A0A1D2NLD4-F1
#
_cell.length_a   1.000
_cell.length_b   1.000
_cell.length_c   1.000
_cell.angle_alpha   90.00
_cell.angle_beta   90.00
_cell.angle_gamma   90.00
#
_symmetry.space_group_name_H-M   'P 1'
#
loop_
_entity.id
_entity.type
_entity.pdbx_description
1 polymer ?
#
loop_
_entity_poly.entity_id
_entity_poly.type
_entity_poly.pdbx_seq_one_letter_code
_entity_poly.pdbx_strand_id
1 'polypeptide(L)'
;MSRMLMKKIASSAMNFLIQGTKIGAVTFLTLNYVGGFVVCYGPSMEPTLRTRDILLTEHISPRLKRIDIGDVVVARSPQDQRCVCKRVVAGPGDSVLFRNETFTVPEDCVWLEGDNKGNSNDSRYYGPVPYSMVRRRCFCKVWPELDLSLRPGTGYFSETTPEMQQKIVCREEEQPGKEEVLRKNQQQRDSLEQRVSGLNNRLCDKANDERVEMFSLMKSSDSVVS
;
A
#
# COMPACT_ATOMS: atom_id res chain seq x y z
N MET A 1 -1.85 -74.28 3.69
CA MET A 1 -0.80 -73.21 3.65
C MET A 1 -1.22 -71.97 2.85
N SER A 2 -1.86 -72.11 1.68
CA SER A 2 -2.24 -71.00 0.78
C SER A 2 -3.17 -69.92 1.39
N ARG A 3 -4.21 -70.30 2.15
CA ARG A 3 -5.16 -69.33 2.76
C ARG A 3 -4.53 -68.38 3.80
N MET A 4 -3.52 -68.85 4.55
CA MET A 4 -2.80 -68.00 5.51
C MET A 4 -1.90 -66.98 4.81
N LEU A 5 -1.27 -67.37 3.70
CA LEU A 5 -0.41 -66.50 2.91
C LEU A 5 -1.23 -65.39 2.23
N MET A 6 -2.37 -65.76 1.62
CA MET A 6 -3.31 -64.82 1.00
C MET A 6 -3.84 -63.79 2.00
N LYS A 7 -4.21 -64.21 3.23
CA LYS A 7 -4.65 -63.29 4.29
C LYS A 7 -3.55 -62.33 4.75
N LYS A 8 -2.30 -62.80 4.84
CA LYS A 8 -1.15 -61.95 5.17
C LYS A 8 -0.88 -60.91 4.08
N ILE A 9 -0.89 -61.32 2.81
CA ILE A 9 -0.70 -60.41 1.68
C ILE A 9 -1.84 -59.38 1.63
N ALA A 10 -3.10 -59.80 1.81
CA ALA A 10 -4.25 -58.90 1.83
C ALA A 10 -4.19 -57.90 2.99
N SER A 11 -3.79 -58.34 4.19
CA SER A 11 -3.62 -57.45 5.35
C SER A 11 -2.47 -56.45 5.15
N SER A 12 -1.33 -56.88 4.59
CA SER A 12 -0.24 -55.98 4.23
C SER A 12 -0.67 -54.96 3.17
N ALA A 13 -1.37 -55.40 2.12
CA ALA A 13 -1.90 -54.51 1.08
C ALA A 13 -2.89 -53.48 1.64
N MET A 14 -3.80 -53.91 2.53
CA MET A 14 -4.74 -53.02 3.21
C MET A 14 -4.01 -51.97 4.07
N ASN A 15 -2.95 -52.36 4.78
CA ASN A 15 -2.16 -51.42 5.56
C ASN A 15 -1.46 -50.37 4.68
N PHE A 16 -0.92 -50.76 3.53
CA PHE A 16 -0.34 -49.79 2.58
C PHE A 16 -1.38 -48.80 2.06
N LEU A 17 -2.59 -49.27 1.73
CA LEU A 17 -3.69 -48.40 1.29
C LEU A 17 -4.07 -47.40 2.38
N ILE A 18 -4.25 -47.85 3.62
CA ILE A 18 -4.59 -46.97 4.77
C ILE A 18 -3.49 -45.94 5.00
N GLN A 19 -2.21 -46.34 4.98
CA GLN A 19 -1.10 -45.40 5.15
C GLN A 19 -1.01 -44.42 3.98
N GLY A 20 -1.22 -44.87 2.75
CA GLY A 20 -1.28 -44.00 1.58
C GLY A 20 -2.36 -42.93 1.69
N THR A 21 -3.57 -43.30 2.10
CA THR A 21 -4.67 -42.34 2.33
C THR A 21 -4.34 -41.35 3.43
N LYS A 22 -3.74 -41.81 4.54
CA LYS A 22 -3.31 -40.92 5.63
C LYS A 22 -2.26 -39.91 5.17
N ILE A 23 -1.21 -40.36 4.49
CA ILE A 23 -0.15 -39.50 3.96
C ILE A 23 -0.72 -38.51 2.95
N GLY A 24 -1.60 -38.96 2.05
CA GLY A 24 -2.27 -38.11 1.07
C GLY A 24 -3.13 -37.02 1.74
N ALA A 25 -3.95 -37.40 2.73
CA ALA A 25 -4.76 -36.46 3.48
C ALA A 25 -3.92 -35.43 4.25
N VAL A 26 -2.86 -35.87 4.95
CA VAL A 26 -1.93 -34.99 5.66
C VAL A 26 -1.22 -34.05 4.68
N THR A 27 -0.76 -34.54 3.54
CA THR A 27 -0.11 -33.72 2.50
C THR A 27 -1.08 -32.68 1.93
N PHE A 28 -2.31 -33.09 1.62
CA PHE A 28 -3.33 -32.16 1.14
C PHE A 28 -3.66 -31.08 2.18
N LEU A 29 -3.82 -31.45 3.44
CA LEU A 29 -4.11 -30.49 4.51
C LEU A 29 -2.94 -29.54 4.76
N THR A 30 -1.72 -30.05 4.79
CA THR A 30 -0.53 -29.21 5.00
C THR A 30 -0.36 -28.19 3.88
N LEU A 31 -0.45 -28.59 2.61
CA LEU A 31 -0.30 -27.67 1.48
C LEU A 31 -1.44 -26.64 1.36
N ASN A 32 -2.67 -26.99 1.73
CA ASN A 32 -3.81 -26.08 1.64
C ASN A 32 -3.96 -25.15 2.86
N TYR A 33 -3.48 -25.57 4.03
CA TYR A 33 -3.76 -24.87 5.29
C TYR A 33 -2.54 -24.33 6.01
N VAL A 34 -1.34 -24.85 5.76
CA VAL A 34 -0.12 -24.43 6.45
C VAL A 34 0.66 -23.46 5.58
N GLY A 35 1.08 -23.87 4.39
CA GLY A 35 1.94 -23.05 3.55
C GLY A 35 2.27 -23.67 2.20
N GLY A 36 2.97 -22.92 1.36
CA GLY A 36 3.34 -23.37 0.03
C GLY A 36 4.28 -22.40 -0.68
N PHE A 37 4.58 -22.70 -1.93
CA PHE A 37 5.48 -21.90 -2.77
C PHE A 37 4.68 -20.98 -3.70
N VAL A 38 5.19 -19.77 -3.92
CA VAL A 38 4.63 -18.79 -4.87
C VAL A 38 5.74 -18.26 -5.74
N VAL A 39 5.52 -18.22 -7.05
CA VAL A 39 6.45 -17.59 -8.01
C VAL A 39 6.00 -16.16 -8.25
N CYS A 40 6.91 -15.21 -8.08
CA CYS A 40 6.64 -13.79 -8.29
C CYS A 40 6.72 -13.44 -9.77
N TYR A 41 5.76 -12.64 -10.24
CA TYR A 41 5.74 -12.09 -11.58
C TYR A 41 5.44 -10.60 -11.52
N GLY A 42 6.28 -9.83 -12.22
CA GLY A 42 6.13 -8.39 -12.36
C GLY A 42 7.08 -7.58 -11.46
N PRO A 43 7.23 -6.28 -11.76
CA PRO A 43 8.26 -5.41 -11.17
C PRO A 43 7.81 -4.71 -9.88
N SER A 44 6.56 -4.90 -9.45
CA SER A 44 5.93 -4.12 -8.38
C SER A 44 6.64 -4.20 -7.03
N MET A 45 7.38 -5.27 -6.78
CA MET A 45 8.08 -5.51 -5.51
C MET A 45 9.61 -5.35 -5.64
N GLU A 46 10.10 -4.84 -6.76
CA GLU A 46 11.52 -4.54 -6.93
C GLU A 46 11.93 -3.35 -6.05
N PRO A 47 13.14 -3.35 -5.47
CA PRO A 47 14.23 -4.32 -5.68
C PRO A 47 14.16 -5.58 -4.79
N THR A 48 13.25 -5.63 -3.81
CA THR A 48 13.16 -6.73 -2.83
C THR A 48 12.89 -8.07 -3.50
N LEU A 49 11.90 -8.10 -4.39
CA LEU A 49 11.48 -9.28 -5.12
C LEU A 49 11.48 -8.99 -6.62
N ARG A 50 12.11 -9.89 -7.38
CA ARG A 50 12.21 -9.81 -8.83
C ARG A 50 11.31 -10.83 -9.49
N THR A 51 11.13 -10.67 -10.79
CA THR A 51 10.38 -11.63 -11.60
C THR A 51 11.10 -12.99 -11.60
N ARG A 52 10.34 -14.06 -11.35
CA ARG A 52 10.77 -15.46 -11.15
C ARG A 52 11.36 -15.80 -9.78
N ASP A 53 11.30 -14.90 -8.81
CA ASP A 53 11.63 -15.26 -7.43
C ASP A 53 10.62 -16.28 -6.88
N ILE A 54 11.12 -17.28 -6.16
CA ILE A 54 10.28 -18.29 -5.52
C ILE A 54 10.21 -17.96 -4.04
N LEU A 55 9.00 -17.73 -3.55
CA LEU A 55 8.73 -17.42 -2.15
C LEU A 55 8.14 -18.62 -1.44
N LEU A 56 8.55 -18.82 -0.20
CA LEU A 56 7.89 -19.67 0.76
C LEU A 56 6.90 -18.84 1.56
N THR A 57 5.67 -19.36 1.63
CA THR A 57 4.51 -18.64 2.13
C THR A 57 3.74 -19.47 3.13
N GLU A 58 3.00 -18.83 4.03
CA GLU A 58 2.14 -19.46 5.01
C GLU A 58 0.73 -18.86 5.02
N HIS A 59 -0.24 -19.68 5.44
CA HIS A 59 -1.68 -19.40 5.43
C HIS A 59 -2.27 -19.11 6.82
N ILE A 60 -1.49 -19.30 7.88
CA ILE A 60 -1.94 -19.26 9.27
C ILE A 60 -2.09 -17.79 9.72
N SER A 61 -1.08 -16.96 9.49
CA SER A 61 -1.07 -15.60 10.05
C SER A 61 -2.15 -14.70 9.46
N PRO A 62 -2.44 -14.73 8.14
CA PRO A 62 -3.58 -13.99 7.60
C PRO A 62 -4.93 -14.41 8.18
N ARG A 63 -5.12 -15.72 8.46
CA ARG A 63 -6.36 -16.23 9.08
C ARG A 63 -6.52 -15.80 10.53
N LEU A 64 -5.40 -15.67 11.25
CA LEU A 64 -5.37 -15.18 12.62
C LEU A 64 -5.31 -13.66 12.71
N LYS A 65 -5.37 -12.94 11.58
CA LYS A 65 -5.19 -11.47 11.48
C LYS A 65 -3.89 -10.99 12.16
N ARG A 66 -2.84 -11.80 12.11
CA ARG A 66 -1.50 -11.51 12.67
C ARG A 66 -0.54 -11.13 11.55
N ILE A 67 -0.80 -10.00 10.90
CA ILE A 67 0.05 -9.48 9.84
C ILE A 67 0.65 -8.19 10.37
N ASP A 68 1.97 -8.13 10.41
CA ASP A 68 2.69 -6.99 10.95
C ASP A 68 3.07 -6.00 9.84
N ILE A 69 3.31 -4.75 10.22
CA ILE A 69 3.84 -3.74 9.30
C ILE A 69 5.20 -4.21 8.79
N GLY A 70 5.39 -4.12 7.47
CA GLY A 70 6.58 -4.59 6.78
C GLY A 70 6.45 -6.01 6.22
N ASP A 71 5.44 -6.79 6.60
CA ASP A 71 5.22 -8.13 6.05
C ASP A 71 4.95 -8.07 4.54
N VAL A 72 5.52 -9.01 3.79
CA VAL A 72 5.16 -9.20 2.38
C VAL A 72 4.03 -10.22 2.31
N VAL A 73 2.95 -9.86 1.62
CA VAL A 73 1.74 -10.68 1.54
C VAL A 73 1.33 -10.91 0.09
N VAL A 74 0.72 -12.08 -0.14
CA VAL A 74 -0.02 -12.37 -1.37
C VAL A 74 -1.49 -12.07 -1.10
N ALA A 75 -2.02 -11.08 -1.81
CA ALA A 75 -3.41 -10.66 -1.70
C ALA A 75 -4.12 -10.75 -3.06
N ARG A 76 -5.45 -10.82 -3.04
CA ARG A 76 -6.25 -10.58 -4.24
C ARG A 76 -6.44 -9.08 -4.42
N SER A 77 -6.14 -8.60 -5.62
CA SER A 77 -6.35 -7.20 -5.99
C SER A 77 -7.85 -6.90 -6.07
N PRO A 78 -8.34 -5.81 -5.45
CA PRO A 78 -9.74 -5.43 -5.53
C PRO A 78 -10.21 -5.11 -6.96
N GLN A 79 -9.30 -4.63 -7.82
CA GLN A 79 -9.63 -4.16 -9.17
C GLN A 79 -9.79 -5.29 -10.19
N ASP A 80 -8.88 -6.27 -10.19
CA ASP A 80 -8.79 -7.30 -11.24
C ASP A 80 -8.86 -8.73 -10.69
N GLN A 81 -9.04 -8.89 -9.37
CA GLN A 81 -9.10 -10.18 -8.66
C GLN A 81 -7.87 -11.07 -8.83
N ARG A 82 -6.79 -10.56 -9.41
CA ARG A 82 -5.53 -11.30 -9.57
C ARG A 82 -4.77 -11.36 -8.26
N CYS A 83 -4.01 -12.43 -8.08
CA CYS A 83 -3.09 -12.55 -6.96
C CYS A 83 -1.89 -11.62 -7.20
N VAL A 84 -1.63 -10.73 -6.24
CA VAL A 84 -0.54 -9.76 -6.27
C VAL A 84 0.30 -9.89 -5.00
N CYS A 85 1.60 -9.66 -5.12
CA CYS A 85 2.49 -9.55 -3.97
C CYS A 85 2.67 -8.08 -3.62
N LYS A 86 2.48 -7.72 -2.35
CA LYS A 86 2.60 -6.36 -1.83
C LYS A 86 3.19 -6.39 -0.42
N ARG A 87 3.73 -5.26 0.03
CA ARG A 87 4.16 -5.03 1.41
C ARG A 87 3.05 -4.34 2.20
N VAL A 88 2.88 -4.76 3.45
CA VAL A 88 1.99 -4.13 4.41
C VAL A 88 2.67 -2.88 4.93
N VAL A 89 2.10 -1.72 4.66
CA VAL A 89 2.66 -0.42 5.09
C VAL A 89 1.94 0.11 6.32
N ALA A 90 0.64 -0.15 6.45
CA ALA A 90 -0.17 0.29 7.57
C ALA A 90 -1.27 -0.73 7.89
N GLY A 91 -1.61 -0.88 9.17
CA GLY A 91 -2.67 -1.74 9.68
C GLY A 91 -3.92 -0.95 10.12
N PRO A 92 -4.92 -1.61 10.70
CA PRO A 92 -6.11 -0.96 11.25
C PRO A 92 -5.78 0.15 12.22
N GLY A 93 -6.42 1.32 12.07
CA GLY A 93 -6.23 2.48 12.95
C GLY A 93 -5.02 3.36 12.62
N ASP A 94 -4.11 2.90 11.76
CA ASP A 94 -2.98 3.72 11.29
C ASP A 94 -3.46 4.81 10.33
N SER A 95 -2.73 5.92 10.29
CA SER A 95 -3.00 7.05 9.40
C SER A 95 -2.04 7.05 8.21
N VAL A 96 -2.58 7.11 7.01
CA VAL A 96 -1.83 7.15 5.74
C VAL A 96 -2.25 8.37 4.93
N LEU A 97 -1.37 8.84 4.05
CA LEU A 97 -1.72 9.90 3.10
C LEU A 97 -2.39 9.28 1.87
N PHE A 98 -3.66 9.60 1.65
CA PHE A 98 -4.42 9.15 0.49
C PHE A 98 -5.07 10.36 -0.19
N ARG A 99 -4.77 10.56 -1.48
CA ARG A 99 -5.32 11.68 -2.28
C ARG A 99 -5.13 13.07 -1.64
N ASN A 100 -3.95 13.30 -1.04
CA ASN A 100 -3.59 14.52 -0.30
C ASN A 100 -4.39 14.77 0.99
N GLU A 101 -5.08 13.76 1.49
CA GLU A 101 -5.81 13.80 2.76
C GLU A 101 -5.27 12.73 3.71
N THR A 102 -5.33 13.01 5.01
CA THR A 102 -5.02 12.00 6.03
C THR A 102 -6.19 11.03 6.09
N PHE A 103 -5.92 9.76 5.80
CA PHE A 103 -6.89 8.69 5.79
C PHE A 103 -6.53 7.65 6.85
N THR A 104 -7.47 7.35 7.74
CA THR A 104 -7.30 6.28 8.74
C THR A 104 -7.73 4.96 8.14
N VAL A 105 -6.85 3.95 8.22
CA VAL A 105 -7.14 2.61 7.73
C VAL A 105 -8.29 2.00 8.56
N PRO A 106 -9.40 1.58 7.92
CA PRO A 106 -10.52 0.99 8.64
C PRO A 106 -10.16 -0.28 9.39
N GLU A 107 -10.97 -0.59 10.41
CA GLU A 107 -10.98 -1.92 11.02
C GLU A 107 -11.13 -3.01 9.97
N ASP A 108 -10.44 -4.13 10.18
CA ASP A 108 -10.42 -5.27 9.26
C ASP A 108 -9.84 -5.01 7.86
N CYS A 109 -9.09 -3.94 7.68
CA CYS A 109 -8.36 -3.64 6.47
C CYS A 109 -6.86 -3.43 6.71
N VAL A 110 -6.09 -3.60 5.64
CA VAL A 110 -4.65 -3.32 5.60
C VAL A 110 -4.34 -2.42 4.41
N TRP A 111 -3.31 -1.58 4.57
CA TRP A 111 -2.77 -0.78 3.49
C TRP A 111 -1.59 -1.49 2.85
N LEU A 112 -1.71 -1.80 1.55
CA LEU A 112 -0.73 -2.59 0.83
C LEU A 112 -0.08 -1.74 -0.26
N GLU A 113 1.26 -1.69 -0.29
CA GLU A 113 2.03 -1.01 -1.32
C GLU A 113 3.09 -1.92 -1.94
N GLY A 114 3.45 -1.64 -3.19
CA GLY A 114 4.61 -2.27 -3.80
C GLY A 114 5.89 -1.48 -3.51
N ASP A 115 6.99 -2.19 -3.29
CA ASP A 115 8.31 -1.55 -3.08
C ASP A 115 8.73 -0.70 -4.29
N ASN A 116 8.31 -1.08 -5.50
CA ASN A 116 8.49 -0.29 -6.71
C ASN A 116 7.33 0.70 -6.88
N LYS A 117 7.40 1.83 -6.18
CA LYS A 117 6.34 2.86 -6.16
C LYS A 117 5.91 3.34 -7.55
N GLY A 118 6.82 3.38 -8.52
CA GLY A 118 6.53 3.84 -9.89
C GLY A 118 5.90 2.79 -10.79
N ASN A 119 5.96 1.51 -10.42
CA ASN A 119 5.46 0.41 -11.24
C ASN A 119 4.60 -0.57 -10.43
N SER A 120 3.76 -0.01 -9.56
CA SER A 120 2.90 -0.74 -8.65
C SER A 120 1.50 -0.16 -8.66
N ASN A 121 0.52 -0.97 -9.03
CA ASN A 121 -0.89 -0.69 -8.77
C ASN A 121 -1.26 -1.28 -7.40
N ASP A 122 -1.53 -0.42 -6.42
CA ASP A 122 -1.66 -0.76 -5.01
C ASP A 122 -2.63 0.17 -4.26
N SER A 123 -2.62 0.13 -2.92
CA SER A 123 -3.58 0.88 -2.10
C SER A 123 -3.56 2.40 -2.32
N ARG A 124 -2.46 2.96 -2.84
CA ARG A 124 -2.40 4.37 -3.24
C ARG A 124 -3.40 4.73 -4.35
N TYR A 125 -3.85 3.74 -5.11
CA TYR A 125 -4.82 3.90 -6.20
C TYR A 125 -6.21 3.41 -5.83
N TYR A 126 -6.34 2.19 -5.29
CA TYR A 126 -7.65 1.58 -4.98
C TYR A 126 -8.07 1.66 -3.50
N GLY A 127 -7.21 2.16 -2.62
CA GLY A 127 -7.50 2.29 -1.19
C GLY A 127 -7.19 1.03 -0.36
N PRO A 128 -7.76 0.93 0.85
CA PRO A 128 -7.47 -0.15 1.79
C PRO A 128 -7.96 -1.52 1.29
N VAL A 129 -7.26 -2.59 1.67
CA VAL A 129 -7.57 -3.97 1.28
C VAL A 129 -8.11 -4.74 2.49
N PRO A 130 -9.30 -5.36 2.40
CA PRO A 130 -9.81 -6.20 3.47
C PRO A 130 -8.90 -7.40 3.79
N TYR A 131 -8.76 -7.77 5.06
CA TYR A 131 -7.99 -8.98 5.45
C TYR A 131 -8.46 -10.24 4.73
N SER A 132 -9.74 -10.33 4.37
CA SER A 132 -10.31 -11.46 3.62
C SER A 132 -9.71 -11.64 2.22
N MET A 133 -9.15 -10.57 1.64
CA MET A 133 -8.43 -10.62 0.37
C MET A 133 -6.97 -11.03 0.53
N VAL A 134 -6.40 -10.93 1.73
CA VAL A 134 -5.04 -11.39 2.03
C VAL A 134 -5.03 -12.91 2.18
N ARG A 135 -4.29 -13.58 1.30
CA ARG A 135 -4.32 -15.05 1.19
C ARG A 135 -3.19 -15.73 1.92
N ARG A 136 -2.00 -15.15 1.84
CA ARG A 136 -0.76 -15.73 2.34
C ARG A 136 0.19 -14.64 2.80
N ARG A 137 1.01 -14.95 3.79
CA ARG A 137 2.19 -14.16 4.13
C ARG A 137 3.44 -14.85 3.59
N CYS A 138 4.34 -14.09 2.99
CA CYS A 138 5.64 -14.53 2.52
C CYS A 138 6.66 -14.34 3.63
N PHE A 139 7.41 -15.38 3.98
CA PHE A 139 8.38 -15.31 5.08
C PHE A 139 9.82 -15.63 4.66
N CYS A 140 10.04 -16.09 3.42
CA CYS A 140 11.35 -16.37 2.87
C CYS A 140 11.30 -16.39 1.33
N LYS A 141 12.35 -15.89 0.67
CA LYS A 141 12.63 -16.14 -0.74
C LYS A 141 13.64 -17.29 -0.82
N VAL A 142 13.29 -18.36 -1.52
CA VAL A 142 14.09 -19.60 -1.59
C VAL A 142 14.95 -19.70 -2.84
N TRP A 143 14.63 -18.94 -3.89
CA TRP A 143 15.34 -18.94 -5.17
C TRP A 143 15.15 -17.57 -5.88
N PRO A 144 16.13 -17.04 -6.63
CA PRO A 144 17.44 -17.61 -7.01
C PRO A 144 18.47 -17.69 -5.88
N GLU A 145 18.40 -16.75 -4.94
CA GLU A 145 19.22 -16.75 -3.72
C GLU A 145 18.32 -16.88 -2.51
N LEU A 146 18.75 -17.66 -1.52
CA LEU A 146 18.02 -17.81 -0.26
C LEU A 146 18.12 -16.50 0.53
N ASP A 147 16.97 -15.91 0.82
CA ASP A 147 16.84 -14.66 1.54
C ASP A 147 15.75 -14.78 2.60
N LEU A 148 16.20 -14.63 3.85
CA LEU A 148 15.39 -14.78 5.06
C LEU A 148 14.97 -13.41 5.63
N SER A 149 15.24 -12.30 4.94
CA SER A 149 14.85 -10.95 5.36
C SER A 149 13.33 -10.73 5.39
N LEU A 150 12.56 -11.63 4.77
CA LEU A 150 11.10 -11.62 4.79
C LEU A 150 10.51 -12.18 6.10
N ARG A 151 11.34 -12.59 7.07
CA ARG A 151 10.87 -13.28 8.26
C ARG A 151 10.04 -12.37 9.19
N PRO A 152 9.02 -12.94 9.85
CA PRO A 152 8.33 -12.24 10.93
C PRO A 152 9.24 -12.07 12.14
N GLY A 153 9.20 -10.89 12.75
CA GLY A 153 10.01 -10.57 13.94
C GLY A 153 11.45 -10.17 13.66
N THR A 154 11.95 -10.30 12.42
CA THR A 154 13.07 -9.46 11.96
C THR A 154 12.48 -8.14 11.54
N GLY A 155 12.20 -7.30 12.54
CA GLY A 155 11.65 -5.99 12.30
C GLY A 155 12.53 -5.23 11.32
N TYR A 156 11.88 -4.55 10.38
CA TYR A 156 12.40 -3.30 9.84
C TYR A 156 12.74 -2.27 10.96
N PHE A 157 12.42 -2.58 12.23
CA PHE A 157 12.56 -1.79 13.43
C PHE A 157 13.48 -2.38 14.53
N SER A 158 14.09 -3.56 14.40
CA SER A 158 14.91 -4.12 15.50
C SER A 158 16.41 -3.75 15.44
N GLU A 159 16.90 -3.19 14.33
CA GLU A 159 18.29 -2.72 14.17
C GLU A 159 18.41 -1.20 14.00
N THR A 160 17.29 -0.49 14.11
CA THR A 160 17.25 0.96 13.96
C THR A 160 17.57 1.59 15.31
N THR A 161 18.80 2.06 15.49
CA THR A 161 19.11 3.01 16.57
C THR A 161 18.15 4.20 16.46
N PRO A 162 17.82 4.89 17.57
CA PRO A 162 16.92 6.06 17.54
C PRO A 162 17.30 7.11 16.48
N GLU A 163 18.58 7.18 16.10
CA GLU A 163 19.11 8.03 15.03
C GLU A 163 18.66 7.63 13.61
N MET A 164 18.48 6.33 13.35
CA MET A 164 18.06 5.82 12.05
C MET A 164 16.53 5.94 11.85
N GLN A 165 15.72 5.95 12.92
CA GLN A 165 14.27 6.19 12.84
C GLN A 165 13.97 7.61 12.39
N GLN A 166 14.73 8.59 12.89
CA GLN A 166 14.69 9.96 12.40
C GLN A 166 15.09 10.02 10.91
N LYS A 167 16.06 9.20 10.49
CA LYS A 167 16.60 9.21 9.13
C LYS A 167 15.71 8.53 8.07
N ILE A 168 14.89 7.55 8.44
CA ILE A 168 13.93 6.89 7.54
C ILE A 168 12.67 7.75 7.34
N VAL A 169 12.19 8.40 8.40
CA VAL A 169 11.10 9.40 8.30
C VAL A 169 11.58 10.63 7.51
N CYS A 170 12.83 11.06 7.69
CA CYS A 170 13.39 12.19 6.94
C CYS A 170 13.89 11.83 5.51
N ARG A 171 14.08 10.55 5.15
CA ARG A 171 14.57 10.17 3.80
C ARG A 171 13.51 10.23 2.70
N GLU A 172 12.21 10.20 3.03
CA GLU A 172 11.16 10.43 2.02
C GLU A 172 11.00 11.91 1.64
N GLU A 173 11.61 12.82 2.39
CA GLU A 173 11.62 14.26 2.10
C GLU A 173 12.77 14.69 1.18
N GLU A 174 13.94 14.04 1.22
CA GLU A 174 15.08 14.36 0.33
C GLU A 174 14.97 13.67 -1.04
N GLN A 175 13.97 14.05 -1.85
CA GLN A 175 14.11 13.93 -3.30
C GLN A 175 14.85 15.17 -3.82
N PRO A 176 16.04 15.05 -4.43
CA PRO A 176 16.74 16.18 -5.03
C PRO A 176 15.88 16.72 -6.17
N GLY A 177 15.23 17.86 -5.93
CA GLY A 177 14.31 18.51 -6.88
C GLY A 177 12.97 18.96 -6.27
N LYS A 178 12.53 18.40 -5.13
CA LYS A 178 11.27 18.86 -4.47
C LYS A 178 11.36 20.31 -4.01
N GLU A 179 12.51 20.74 -3.49
CA GLU A 179 12.72 22.11 -3.03
C GLU A 179 12.73 23.12 -4.19
N GLU A 180 13.24 22.72 -5.36
CA GLU A 180 13.21 23.54 -6.57
C GLU A 180 11.79 23.66 -7.14
N VAL A 181 11.04 22.55 -7.17
CA VAL A 181 9.62 22.54 -7.59
C VAL A 181 8.76 23.34 -6.61
N LEU A 182 9.00 23.23 -5.31
CA LEU A 182 8.30 23.99 -4.28
C LEU A 182 8.63 25.49 -4.38
N ARG A 183 9.91 25.86 -4.62
CA ARG A 183 10.31 27.25 -4.86
C ARG A 183 9.66 27.82 -6.11
N LYS A 184 9.60 27.06 -7.21
CA LYS A 184 8.90 27.49 -8.45
C LYS A 184 7.41 27.68 -8.21
N ASN A 185 6.77 26.75 -7.51
CA ASN A 185 5.34 26.85 -7.18
C ASN A 185 5.03 28.01 -6.22
N GLN A 186 5.91 28.29 -5.25
CA GLN A 186 5.75 29.42 -4.33
C GLN A 186 5.93 30.75 -5.06
N GLN A 187 6.98 30.90 -5.87
CA GLN A 187 7.19 32.11 -6.69
C GLN A 187 6.03 32.38 -7.64
N GLN A 188 5.45 31.31 -8.21
CA GLN A 188 4.31 31.42 -9.11
C GLN A 188 3.02 31.82 -8.36
N ARG A 189 2.83 31.36 -7.12
CA ARG A 189 1.74 31.80 -6.24
C ARG A 189 1.90 33.28 -5.84
N ASP A 190 3.08 33.68 -5.39
CA ASP A 190 3.34 35.06 -4.98
C ASP A 190 3.14 36.04 -6.16
N SER A 191 3.55 35.64 -7.37
CA SER A 191 3.32 36.42 -8.60
C SER A 191 1.82 36.54 -8.95
N LEU A 192 1.05 35.47 -8.77
CA LEU A 192 -0.41 35.48 -8.97
C LEU A 192 -1.11 36.36 -7.93
N GLU A 193 -0.72 36.28 -6.66
CA GLU A 193 -1.30 37.10 -5.59
C GLU A 193 -1.04 38.59 -5.79
N GLN A 194 0.16 38.98 -6.23
CA GLN A 194 0.45 40.37 -6.59
C GLN A 194 -0.41 40.86 -7.76
N ARG A 195 -0.66 40.01 -8.76
CA ARG A 195 -1.53 40.36 -9.91
C ARG A 195 -2.99 40.51 -9.48
N VAL A 196 -3.49 39.62 -8.62
CA VAL A 196 -4.85 39.68 -8.08
C VAL A 196 -5.04 40.91 -7.19
N SER A 197 -4.08 41.19 -6.30
CA SER A 197 -4.08 42.40 -5.47
C SER A 197 -4.09 43.67 -6.34
N GLY A 198 -3.25 43.72 -7.38
CA GLY A 198 -3.23 44.83 -8.33
C GLY A 198 -4.48 44.96 -9.22
N LEU A 199 -5.24 43.88 -9.43
CA LEU A 199 -6.55 43.93 -10.09
C LEU A 199 -7.63 44.44 -9.13
N ASN A 200 -7.63 43.97 -7.88
CA ASN A 200 -8.56 44.43 -6.85
C ASN A 200 -8.41 45.91 -6.55
N ASN A 201 -7.18 46.43 -6.47
CA ASN A 201 -6.94 47.87 -6.28
C ASN A 201 -7.47 48.67 -7.47
N ARG A 202 -7.22 48.22 -8.71
CA ARG A 202 -7.75 48.88 -9.92
C ARG A 202 -9.27 48.85 -10.02
N LEU A 203 -9.90 47.77 -9.54
CA LEU A 203 -11.36 47.69 -9.46
C LEU A 203 -11.92 48.61 -8.37
N CYS A 204 -11.24 48.73 -7.22
CA CYS A 204 -11.61 49.69 -6.17
C CYS A 204 -11.47 51.14 -6.65
N ASP A 205 -10.38 51.47 -7.35
CA ASP A 205 -10.15 52.81 -7.89
C ASP A 205 -11.24 53.17 -8.91
N LYS A 206 -11.56 52.26 -9.85
CA LYS A 206 -12.68 52.44 -10.80
C LYS A 206 -14.02 52.62 -10.10
N ALA A 207 -14.31 51.81 -9.09
CA ALA A 207 -15.55 51.93 -8.33
C ALA A 207 -15.64 53.26 -7.55
N ASN A 208 -14.50 53.79 -7.11
CA ASN A 208 -14.43 55.08 -6.43
C ASN A 208 -14.60 56.24 -7.42
N ASP A 209 -13.99 56.16 -8.60
CA ASP A 209 -14.17 57.14 -9.68
C ASP A 209 -15.63 57.19 -10.16
N GLU A 210 -16.27 56.04 -10.41
CA GLU A 210 -17.69 55.96 -10.77
C GLU A 210 -18.58 56.53 -9.65
N ARG A 211 -18.23 56.31 -8.37
CA ARG A 211 -18.96 56.87 -7.24
C ARG A 211 -18.82 58.39 -7.17
N VAL A 212 -17.64 58.94 -7.43
CA VAL A 212 -17.40 60.40 -7.47
C VAL A 212 -18.17 61.04 -8.62
N GLU A 213 -18.19 60.41 -9.80
CA GLU A 213 -18.95 60.87 -10.97
C GLU A 213 -20.46 60.86 -10.69
N MET A 214 -20.99 59.78 -10.09
CA MET A 214 -22.38 59.69 -9.66
C MET A 214 -22.76 60.74 -8.60
N PHE A 215 -21.88 61.02 -7.62
CA PHE A 215 -22.11 62.07 -6.63
C PHE A 215 -22.07 63.48 -7.24
N SER A 216 -21.24 63.70 -8.26
CA SER A 216 -21.21 64.97 -9.00
C SER A 216 -22.50 65.20 -9.81
N LEU A 217 -23.08 64.13 -10.39
CA LEU A 217 -24.36 64.17 -11.10
C LEU A 217 -25.57 64.40 -10.16
N MET A 218 -25.53 63.87 -8.94
CA MET A 218 -26.58 64.17 -7.94
C MET A 218 -26.54 65.65 -7.52
N LYS A 219 -25.36 66.24 -7.31
CA LYS A 219 -25.25 67.65 -6.93
C LYS A 219 -25.67 68.64 -8.02
N SER A 220 -25.53 68.30 -9.30
CA SER A 220 -26.03 69.14 -10.40
C SER A 220 -27.55 69.08 -10.56
N SER A 221 -28.20 68.05 -10.01
CA SER A 221 -29.65 67.88 -10.03
C SER A 221 -30.35 68.70 -8.94
N ASP A 222 -29.72 68.87 -7.77
CA ASP A 222 -30.25 69.66 -6.65
C ASP A 222 -30.19 71.18 -6.89
N SER A 223 -29.37 71.67 -7.84
CA SER A 223 -29.31 73.08 -8.23
C SER A 223 -30.44 73.52 -9.20
N VAL A 224 -31.35 72.63 -9.58
CA VAL A 224 -32.49 72.93 -10.49
C VAL A 224 -33.83 73.03 -9.73
N VAL A 225 -33.83 72.84 -8.40
CA VAL A 225 -35.01 73.02 -7.53
C VAL A 225 -34.70 74.05 -6.44
N SER A 226 -34.56 75.31 -6.85
CA SER A 226 -34.75 76.51 -6.01
C SER A 226 -35.12 77.70 -6.89
#